data_AF-A0A9E2N4Y3-F1
#
_entry.id   AF-A0A9E2N4Y3-F1
#
_cell.length_a   1.000
_cell.length_b   1.000
_cell.length_c   1.000
_cell.angle_alpha   90.00
_cell.angle_beta   90.00
_cell.angle_gamma   90.00
#
_symmetry.space_group_name_H-M   'P 1'
#
loop_
_entity.id
_entity.type
_entity.pdbx_description
1 polymer ?
#
loop_
_entity_poly.entity_id
_entity_poly.type
_entity_poly.pdbx_seq_one_letter_code
_entity_poly.pdbx_strand_id
1 'polypeptide(L)'
;MRKKVQGHERGEMTLSLPEGALISEALTRLELEPDEVRVVMKNGLAIHADEPLAPGDRLGLFPRELAYNTMTAISFFNPLARKKQTQD
;
A
#
# COMPACT_ATOMS: atom_id res chain seq x y z
N MET A 1 -12.86 -1.34 -5.89
CA MET A 1 -11.48 -1.80 -6.18
C MET A 1 -11.38 -3.22 -6.73
N ARG A 2 -11.66 -4.31 -5.99
CA ARG A 2 -11.49 -5.71 -6.51
C ARG A 2 -12.31 -6.05 -7.77
N LYS A 3 -13.42 -5.36 -8.03
CA LYS A 3 -14.19 -5.52 -9.28
C LYS A 3 -13.59 -4.73 -10.46
N LYS A 4 -12.77 -3.72 -10.18
CA LYS A 4 -12.19 -2.78 -11.15
C LYS A 4 -10.81 -3.27 -11.60
N VAL A 5 -9.95 -3.61 -10.65
CA VAL A 5 -8.68 -4.27 -10.93
C VAL A 5 -8.99 -5.68 -11.44
N GLN A 6 -8.64 -5.97 -12.68
CA GLN A 6 -8.80 -7.29 -13.29
C GLN A 6 -7.50 -8.10 -13.18
N GLY A 7 -7.59 -9.43 -13.32
CA GLY A 7 -6.40 -10.30 -13.33
C GLY A 7 -5.77 -10.55 -11.97
N HIS A 8 -6.42 -10.18 -10.86
CA HIS A 8 -6.01 -10.65 -9.53
C HIS A 8 -6.59 -12.02 -9.20
N GLU A 9 -5.84 -12.77 -8.41
CA GLU A 9 -6.30 -13.98 -7.74
C GLU A 9 -6.55 -13.64 -6.27
N ARG A 10 -7.83 -13.62 -5.86
CA ARG A 10 -8.26 -13.31 -4.48
C ARG A 10 -7.76 -11.96 -3.94
N GLY A 11 -7.47 -11.00 -4.83
CA GLY A 11 -6.98 -9.66 -4.50
C GLY A 11 -5.46 -9.50 -4.58
N GLU A 12 -4.73 -10.54 -4.99
CA GLU A 12 -3.29 -10.49 -5.24
C GLU A 12 -2.99 -10.55 -6.73
N MET A 13 -2.00 -9.78 -7.19
CA MET A 13 -1.50 -9.86 -8.56
C MET A 13 -0.03 -9.45 -8.61
N THR A 14 0.66 -9.91 -9.64
CA THR A 14 2.02 -9.48 -9.96
C THR A 14 1.98 -8.37 -10.99
N LEU A 15 2.74 -7.30 -10.74
CA LEU A 15 2.85 -6.16 -11.64
C LEU A 15 4.29 -6.07 -12.16
N SER A 16 4.43 -5.97 -13.49
CA SER A 16 5.71 -5.65 -14.12
C SER A 16 5.77 -4.14 -14.35
N LEU A 17 6.74 -3.50 -13.71
CA LEU A 17 7.00 -2.06 -13.81
C LEU A 17 8.46 -1.83 -14.22
N PRO A 18 8.80 -0.67 -14.81
CA PRO A 18 10.18 -0.26 -14.99
C PRO A 18 10.96 -0.26 -13.66
N GLU A 19 12.27 -0.46 -13.73
CA GLU A 19 13.14 -0.37 -12.56
C GLU A 19 13.08 1.03 -11.95
N GLY A 20 12.92 1.11 -10.62
CA GLY A 20 12.80 2.38 -9.92
C GLY A 20 11.45 3.07 -10.08
N ALA A 21 10.45 2.41 -10.66
CA ALA A 21 9.11 2.96 -10.79
C ALA A 21 8.53 3.38 -9.44
N LEU A 22 7.82 4.49 -9.43
CA LEU A 22 7.17 5.02 -8.25
C LEU A 22 5.87 4.27 -7.94
N ILE A 23 5.39 4.42 -6.70
CA ILE A 23 4.10 3.87 -6.30
C ILE A 23 2.96 4.47 -7.10
N SER A 24 3.01 5.77 -7.39
CA SER A 24 2.03 6.44 -8.25
C SER A 24 1.93 5.81 -9.64
N GLU A 25 3.06 5.37 -10.21
CA GLU A 25 3.11 4.67 -11.49
C GLU A 25 2.48 3.27 -11.39
N ALA A 26 2.67 2.58 -10.26
CA ALA A 26 1.98 1.33 -9.97
C ALA A 26 0.46 1.51 -9.90
N LEU A 27 -0.02 2.56 -9.23
CA LEU A 27 -1.46 2.89 -9.15
C LEU A 27 -2.05 3.21 -10.52
N THR A 28 -1.33 4.02 -11.30
CA THR A 28 -1.70 4.36 -12.68
C THR A 28 -1.83 3.11 -13.54
N ARG A 29 -0.89 2.17 -13.42
CA ARG A 29 -0.91 0.90 -14.16
C ARG A 29 -2.09 0.00 -13.78
N LEU A 30 -2.61 0.14 -12.57
CA LEU A 30 -3.81 -0.55 -12.07
C LEU A 30 -5.11 0.22 -12.38
N GLU A 31 -5.02 1.35 -13.08
CA GLU A 31 -6.14 2.25 -13.37
C GLU A 31 -6.87 2.69 -12.08
N LEU A 32 -6.09 2.90 -11.03
CA LEU A 32 -6.57 3.39 -9.73
C LEU A 32 -6.24 4.87 -9.59
N GLU A 33 -7.27 5.66 -9.31
CA GLU A 33 -7.09 7.06 -8.97
C GLU A 33 -6.54 7.21 -7.55
N PRO A 34 -5.75 8.26 -7.26
CA PRO A 34 -5.17 8.48 -5.93
C PRO A 34 -6.22 8.58 -4.81
N ASP A 35 -7.47 8.95 -5.11
CA ASP A 35 -8.53 9.07 -4.12
C ASP A 35 -9.24 7.74 -3.80
N GLU A 36 -9.13 6.74 -4.69
CA GLU A 36 -9.63 5.38 -4.54
C GLU A 36 -8.78 4.57 -3.56
N VAL A 37 -7.51 4.95 -3.35
CA VAL A 37 -6.57 4.29 -2.44
C VAL A 37 -6.18 5.25 -1.32
N ARG A 38 -6.65 4.96 -0.10
CA ARG A 38 -6.41 5.83 1.06
C ARG A 38 -5.18 5.43 1.88
N VAL A 39 -4.84 4.14 1.86
CA VAL A 39 -3.67 3.61 2.54
C VAL A 39 -2.90 2.75 1.55
N VAL A 40 -1.64 3.09 1.36
CA VAL A 40 -0.67 2.24 0.68
C VAL A 40 0.28 1.69 1.73
N MET A 41 0.53 0.38 1.65
CA MET A 41 1.55 -0.28 2.43
C MET A 41 2.62 -0.82 1.49
N LYS A 42 3.89 -0.64 1.85
CA LYS A 42 5.02 -1.27 1.18
C LYS A 42 5.66 -2.26 2.15
N ASN A 43 5.75 -3.53 1.75
CA ASN A 43 6.30 -4.62 2.55
C ASN A 43 5.72 -4.72 3.98
N GLY A 44 4.42 -4.44 4.12
CA GLY A 44 3.72 -4.50 5.41
C GLY A 44 3.86 -3.24 6.28
N LEU A 45 4.47 -2.17 5.78
CA LEU A 45 4.56 -0.87 6.46
C LEU A 45 3.72 0.18 5.74
N ALA A 46 2.93 0.94 6.48
CA ALA A 46 2.20 2.08 5.92
C ALA A 46 3.21 3.16 5.50
N ILE A 47 2.99 3.71 4.31
CA ILE A 47 3.82 4.77 3.74
C ILE A 47 2.97 6.00 3.43
N HIS A 48 3.60 7.17 3.48
CA HIS A 48 2.94 8.46 3.26
C HIS A 48 3.54 9.25 2.10
N ALA A 49 4.57 8.72 1.45
CA ALA A 49 5.28 9.35 0.35
C ALA A 49 5.25 8.46 -0.90
N ASP A 50 5.41 9.10 -2.06
CA ASP A 50 5.59 8.41 -3.33
C ASP A 50 7.06 7.98 -3.45
N GLU A 51 7.32 6.72 -3.07
CA GLU A 51 8.65 6.12 -3.03
C GLU A 51 8.91 5.20 -4.23
N PRO A 52 10.17 5.03 -4.64
CA PRO A 52 10.53 4.07 -5.68
C PRO A 52 10.33 2.63 -5.21
N LEU A 53 9.98 1.75 -6.15
CA LEU A 53 9.80 0.32 -5.97
C LEU A 53 11.03 -0.45 -6.44
N ALA A 54 11.40 -1.46 -5.68
CA ALA A 54 12.42 -2.45 -6.03
C ALA A 54 11.77 -3.78 -6.43
N PRO A 55 12.46 -4.62 -7.22
CA PRO A 55 11.98 -5.96 -7.54
C PRO A 55 11.65 -6.76 -6.28
N GLY A 56 10.44 -7.32 -6.24
CA GLY A 56 9.95 -8.12 -5.11
C GLY A 56 9.24 -7.32 -4.01
N ASP A 57 9.20 -5.98 -4.10
CA ASP A 57 8.39 -5.18 -3.18
C ASP A 57 6.90 -5.54 -3.29
N ARG A 58 6.24 -5.62 -2.13
CA ARG A 58 4.81 -5.95 -2.04
C ARG A 58 4.03 -4.71 -1.65
N LEU A 59 3.02 -4.36 -2.45
CA LEU A 59 2.10 -3.28 -2.15
C LEU A 59 0.77 -3.80 -1.61
N GLY A 60 0.36 -3.27 -0.46
CA GLY A 60 -0.99 -3.41 0.08
C GLY A 60 -1.79 -2.15 -0.21
N LEU A 61 -2.81 -2.26 -1.04
CA LEU A 61 -3.68 -1.14 -1.41
C LEU A 61 -5.02 -1.28 -0.69
N PHE A 62 -5.39 -0.27 0.10
CA PHE A 62 -6.65 -0.27 0.83
C PHE A 62 -7.53 0.90 0.40
N PRO A 63 -8.79 0.60 0.05
CA PRO A 63 -9.69 1.63 -0.43
C PRO A 63 -10.19 2.45 0.75
N ARG A 64 -10.70 3.66 0.45
CA ARG A 64 -11.16 4.60 1.46
C ARG A 64 -12.18 4.01 2.44
N GLU A 65 -13.09 3.16 1.98
CA GLU A 65 -14.16 2.59 2.80
C GLU A 65 -13.62 1.59 3.84
N LEU A 66 -12.46 0.99 3.60
CA LEU A 66 -11.81 0.06 4.52
C LEU A 66 -10.67 0.70 5.31
N ALA A 67 -10.26 1.92 4.94
CA ALA A 67 -9.09 2.59 5.47
C ALA A 67 -9.14 2.79 6.99
N TYR A 68 -10.31 3.11 7.56
CA TYR A 68 -10.43 3.29 9.02
C TYR A 68 -10.17 1.97 9.77
N ASN A 69 -10.88 0.90 9.41
CA ASN A 69 -10.72 -0.41 10.06
C ASN A 69 -9.30 -0.97 9.83
N THR A 70 -8.75 -0.79 8.63
CA THR A 70 -7.37 -1.18 8.32
C THR A 70 -6.36 -0.38 9.12
N MET A 71 -6.48 0.95 9.20
CA MET A 71 -5.60 1.79 10.03
C MET A 71 -5.68 1.39 11.49
N THR A 72 -6.88 1.20 12.04
CA THR A 72 -7.08 0.73 13.41
C THR A 72 -6.39 -0.62 13.62
N ALA A 73 -6.60 -1.60 12.73
CA ALA A 73 -5.93 -2.89 12.80
C ALA A 73 -4.40 -2.75 12.73
N ILE A 74 -3.86 -1.96 11.81
CA ILE A 74 -2.42 -1.70 11.69
C ILE A 74 -1.88 -1.06 12.98
N SER A 75 -2.56 -0.05 13.54
CA SER A 75 -2.15 0.60 14.79
C SER A 75 -2.18 -0.34 16.00
N PHE A 76 -3.06 -1.34 16.03
CA PHE A 76 -3.11 -2.35 17.08
C PHE A 76 -2.09 -3.49 16.88
N PHE A 77 -1.84 -3.91 15.64
CA PHE A 77 -0.98 -5.05 15.30
C PHE A 77 0.45 -4.68 14.93
N ASN A 78 0.79 -3.39 14.84
CA ASN A 78 2.16 -2.95 14.58
C ASN A 78 2.92 -2.70 15.91
N PRO A 79 3.80 -3.63 16.36
CA PRO A 79 4.67 -3.39 17.52
C PRO A 79 5.66 -2.23 17.31
N LEU A 80 5.88 -1.75 16.07
CA LEU A 80 6.72 -0.59 15.77
C LEU A 80 6.01 0.76 15.99
N ALA A 81 4.66 0.79 16.03
CA ALA A 81 3.95 1.99 16.46
C ALA A 81 4.15 2.29 17.97
N ARG A 82 4.65 1.29 18.73
CA ARG A 82 4.91 1.40 20.18
C ARG A 82 6.35 1.73 20.56
N LYS A 83 7.29 1.95 19.61
CA LYS A 83 8.67 2.36 19.97
C LYS A 83 9.27 3.41 19.03
N LYS A 84 9.26 4.65 19.50
CA LYS A 84 10.45 5.37 19.99
C LYS A 84 10.02 6.65 20.72
N GLN A 85 9.75 6.54 22.02
CA GLN A 85 10.14 7.60 22.95
C GLN A 85 11.51 7.19 23.48
N THR A 86 12.57 7.61 22.79
CA THR A 86 13.84 7.87 23.46
C THR A 86 13.82 9.36 23.73
N GLN A 87 13.40 9.71 24.94
CA GLN A 87 13.54 11.05 25.50
C GLN A 87 14.96 11.11 26.06
N ASP A 88 15.71 12.14 25.68
CA ASP A 88 17.07 12.45 26.18
C ASP A 88 17.14 12.49 27.71
#